data_AF-A0AA43M3J7-F1
#
_entry.id   AF-A0AA43M3J7-F1
#
_cell.length_a   1.000
_cell.length_b   1.000
_cell.length_c   1.000
_cell.angle_alpha   90.00
_cell.angle_beta   90.00
_cell.angle_gamma   90.00
#
_symmetry.space_group_name_H-M   'P 1'
#
loop_
_entity.id
_entity.type
_entity.pdbx_description
1 polymer ?
#
loop_
_entity_poly.entity_id
_entity_poly.type
_entity_poly.pdbx_seq_one_letter_code
_entity_poly.pdbx_strand_id
1 'polypeptide(L)'
;MGDKGFSGPSLKGIFTDDFKIGAAVNPLTIRSQEQLLAYHFNSITAENEMKFESVHPQEEVYTFDHADELAAFARKHGLAMRGHTLVWHNQTSDWLFTDGAGTAVSKELLLSRLKSHIDTVVGRYRGQIYAWDVVNEVIADEGQELLRSSKWLEIAGPEFIARAFEYAHEADPQALLFYNDYNESHPQKRDKIYTLMKSLLDQGVPIHGVGLQAHWNLYDPGLDDIRAAIEKYASLGLQLQLTELDLSLFRFDDKRTDLASPPPELLELQAERYDAVFRLLREYRQVISSVTFWGAADDYTWLDNFPVRGRKNWPFLFDEQHRPKPAFERLAALSG
;
A
#
# COMPACT_ATOMS: atom_id res chain seq x y z
N MET A 1 -1.74 -16.42 33.10
CA MET A 1 -0.39 -16.79 32.58
C MET A 1 0.23 -15.50 32.11
N GLY A 2 1.40 -15.16 32.64
CA GLY A 2 1.96 -13.81 32.54
C GLY A 2 2.23 -13.38 31.10
N ASP A 3 1.77 -12.16 30.80
CA ASP A 3 2.03 -11.38 29.61
C ASP A 3 3.55 -11.22 29.45
N LYS A 4 4.18 -12.10 28.66
CA LYS A 4 5.56 -11.88 28.21
C LYS A 4 5.48 -10.91 27.03
N GLY A 5 5.18 -9.65 27.34
CA GLY A 5 5.17 -8.58 26.35
C GLY A 5 6.52 -8.48 25.64
N PHE A 6 6.51 -7.90 24.43
CA PHE A 6 7.72 -7.62 23.67
C PHE A 6 8.75 -6.87 24.53
N SER A 7 10.00 -7.32 24.49
CA SER A 7 11.14 -6.70 25.17
C SER A 7 12.25 -6.47 24.17
N GLY A 8 12.85 -5.27 24.16
CA GLY A 8 13.89 -4.88 23.20
C GLY A 8 13.46 -3.72 22.30
N PRO A 9 14.25 -3.37 21.26
CA PRO A 9 13.88 -2.29 20.36
C PRO A 9 12.56 -2.60 19.62
N SER A 10 11.69 -1.59 19.47
CA SER A 10 10.53 -1.67 18.57
C SER A 10 10.94 -1.25 17.16
N LEU A 11 10.21 -1.72 16.14
CA LEU A 11 10.53 -1.39 14.74
C LEU A 11 10.39 0.11 14.49
N LYS A 12 9.28 0.72 14.95
CA LYS A 12 9.09 2.18 14.96
C LYS A 12 10.17 2.94 15.75
N GLY A 13 10.74 2.33 16.79
CA GLY A 13 11.81 2.92 17.58
C GLY A 13 13.13 2.96 16.82
N ILE A 14 13.46 1.89 16.07
CA ILE A 14 14.69 1.80 15.25
C ILE A 14 14.71 2.87 14.15
N PHE A 15 13.55 3.22 13.59
CA PHE A 15 13.41 4.14 12.45
C PHE A 15 12.74 5.47 12.81
N THR A 16 12.72 5.86 14.09
CA THR A 16 11.94 7.03 14.56
C THR A 16 12.36 8.35 13.90
N ASP A 17 13.64 8.49 13.55
CA ASP A 17 14.20 9.68 12.91
C ASP A 17 14.28 9.55 11.37
N ASP A 18 13.84 8.41 10.83
CA ASP A 18 13.90 8.11 9.41
C ASP A 18 12.51 8.23 8.75
N PHE A 19 11.56 7.40 9.16
CA PHE A 19 10.23 7.31 8.55
C PHE A 19 9.22 6.58 9.46
N LYS A 20 7.93 6.74 9.14
CA LYS A 20 6.87 5.92 9.76
C LYS A 20 7.05 4.44 9.40
N ILE A 21 6.62 3.57 10.30
CA ILE A 21 6.60 2.12 10.14
C ILE A 21 5.15 1.65 10.22
N GLY A 22 4.62 1.14 9.12
CA GLY A 22 3.22 0.75 8.97
C GLY A 22 3.01 -0.75 8.76
N ALA A 23 1.78 -1.21 9.04
CA ALA A 23 1.31 -2.54 8.66
C ALA A 23 -0.09 -2.47 8.04
N ALA A 24 -0.34 -3.24 7.00
CA ALA A 24 -1.69 -3.52 6.53
C ALA A 24 -2.43 -4.42 7.55
N VAL A 25 -3.69 -4.09 7.82
CA VAL A 25 -4.51 -4.76 8.82
C VAL A 25 -5.95 -4.90 8.37
N ASN A 26 -6.67 -5.81 9.02
CA ASN A 26 -8.10 -6.07 8.86
C ASN A 26 -8.70 -6.41 10.23
N PRO A 27 -10.04 -6.56 10.37
CA PRO A 27 -10.68 -6.85 11.66
C PRO A 27 -10.19 -8.12 12.37
N LEU A 28 -9.66 -9.09 11.64
CA LEU A 28 -9.06 -10.30 12.23
C LEU A 28 -7.69 -9.96 12.81
N THR A 29 -6.80 -9.36 12.03
CA THR A 29 -5.40 -9.12 12.41
C THR A 29 -5.24 -8.07 13.50
N ILE A 30 -6.09 -7.03 13.55
CA ILE A 30 -6.05 -6.08 14.68
C ILE A 30 -6.39 -6.73 16.03
N ARG A 31 -7.04 -7.90 16.03
CA ARG A 31 -7.35 -8.68 17.23
C ARG A 31 -6.29 -9.75 17.50
N SER A 32 -5.92 -10.53 16.49
CA SER A 32 -4.95 -11.61 16.66
C SER A 32 -3.51 -11.10 16.87
N GLN A 33 -3.16 -9.95 16.32
CA GLN A 33 -1.82 -9.35 16.35
C GLN A 33 -1.78 -8.01 17.12
N GLU A 34 -2.76 -7.71 17.98
CA GLU A 34 -2.91 -6.40 18.66
C GLU A 34 -1.61 -5.95 19.35
N GLN A 35 -0.99 -6.82 20.15
CA GLN A 35 0.23 -6.49 20.89
C GLN A 35 1.41 -6.21 19.95
N LEU A 36 1.55 -7.01 18.88
CA LEU A 36 2.60 -6.84 17.87
C LEU A 36 2.46 -5.50 17.15
N LEU A 37 1.23 -5.19 16.70
CA LEU A 37 0.88 -3.95 16.02
C LEU A 37 1.16 -2.72 16.90
N ALA A 38 0.65 -2.73 18.14
CA ALA A 38 0.82 -1.63 19.07
C ALA A 38 2.29 -1.41 19.47
N TYR A 39 3.09 -2.48 19.55
CA TYR A 39 4.49 -2.39 19.94
C TYR A 39 5.40 -1.94 18.79
N HIS A 40 5.28 -2.53 17.60
CA HIS A 40 6.25 -2.33 16.52
C HIS A 40 5.89 -1.20 15.54
N PHE A 41 4.61 -0.85 15.39
CA PHE A 41 4.16 0.02 14.30
C PHE A 41 3.60 1.36 14.82
N ASN A 42 3.65 2.39 13.96
CA ASN A 42 3.10 3.73 14.22
C ASN A 42 2.21 4.24 13.07
N SER A 43 1.89 3.38 12.11
CA SER A 43 0.89 3.61 11.06
C SER A 43 0.15 2.30 10.74
N ILE A 44 -1.08 2.38 10.23
CA ILE A 44 -1.80 1.25 9.66
C ILE A 44 -2.42 1.60 8.32
N THR A 45 -2.71 0.58 7.51
CA THR A 45 -3.50 0.67 6.28
C THR A 45 -4.59 -0.40 6.35
N ALA A 46 -5.82 -0.09 5.94
CA ALA A 46 -6.84 -1.12 5.76
C ALA A 46 -6.51 -1.97 4.54
N GLU A 47 -6.36 -3.29 4.70
CA GLU A 47 -5.98 -4.20 3.60
C GLU A 47 -7.08 -4.24 2.52
N ASN A 48 -8.35 -4.28 2.94
CA ASN A 48 -9.49 -4.34 2.01
C ASN A 48 -10.67 -3.45 2.42
N GLU A 49 -10.77 -3.09 3.69
CA GLU A 49 -11.98 -2.53 4.30
C GLU A 49 -12.28 -1.09 3.85
N MET A 50 -11.32 -0.42 3.22
CA MET A 50 -11.46 0.92 2.65
C MET A 50 -11.46 0.95 1.11
N LYS A 51 -11.40 -0.21 0.44
CA LYS A 51 -11.58 -0.31 -1.01
C LYS A 51 -13.03 0.00 -1.39
N PHE A 52 -13.24 0.46 -2.62
CA PHE A 52 -14.54 0.97 -3.08
C PHE A 52 -15.69 -0.01 -2.78
N GLU A 53 -15.58 -1.28 -3.19
CA GLU A 53 -16.67 -2.26 -2.98
C GLU A 53 -16.98 -2.55 -1.51
N SER A 54 -15.99 -2.39 -0.62
CA SER A 54 -16.15 -2.60 0.82
C SER A 54 -16.90 -1.47 1.49
N VAL A 55 -16.73 -0.23 1.02
CA VAL A 55 -17.33 0.97 1.63
C VAL A 55 -18.55 1.50 0.90
N HIS A 56 -18.69 1.24 -0.41
CA HIS A 56 -19.75 1.77 -1.26
C HIS A 56 -20.34 0.68 -2.20
N PRO A 57 -20.87 -0.43 -1.65
CA PRO A 57 -21.29 -1.60 -2.42
C PRO A 57 -22.46 -1.36 -3.37
N GLN A 58 -23.32 -0.37 -3.09
CA GLN A 58 -24.47 0.02 -3.91
C GLN A 58 -24.59 1.54 -3.93
N GLU A 59 -25.20 2.11 -4.98
CA GLU A 59 -25.21 3.57 -5.25
C GLU A 59 -25.63 4.46 -4.08
N GLU A 60 -26.56 3.98 -3.25
CA GLU A 60 -27.11 4.73 -2.11
C GLU A 60 -26.77 4.07 -0.76
N VAL A 61 -25.83 3.11 -0.73
CA VAL A 61 -25.50 2.32 0.45
C VAL A 61 -24.01 2.39 0.74
N TYR A 62 -23.67 2.93 1.91
CA TYR A 62 -22.32 2.90 2.46
C TYR A 62 -22.20 1.95 3.65
N THR A 63 -21.09 1.22 3.71
CA THR A 63 -20.78 0.25 4.77
C THR A 63 -19.45 0.57 5.42
N PHE A 64 -19.49 1.36 6.49
CA PHE A 64 -18.27 1.85 7.18
C PHE A 64 -17.85 1.03 8.39
N ASP A 65 -18.63 0.04 8.83
CA ASP A 65 -18.43 -0.62 10.14
C ASP A 65 -17.00 -1.15 10.34
N HIS A 66 -16.45 -1.86 9.35
CA HIS A 66 -15.09 -2.40 9.45
C HIS A 66 -14.01 -1.32 9.32
N ALA A 67 -14.19 -0.35 8.42
CA ALA A 67 -13.24 0.76 8.27
C ALA A 67 -13.21 1.66 9.53
N ASP A 68 -14.36 1.88 10.17
CA ASP A 68 -14.50 2.59 11.44
C ASP A 68 -13.86 1.81 12.60
N GLU A 69 -13.98 0.48 12.60
CA GLU A 69 -13.31 -0.39 13.56
C GLU A 69 -11.79 -0.23 13.47
N LEU A 70 -11.22 -0.25 12.27
CA LEU A 70 -9.79 -0.03 12.05
C LEU A 70 -9.35 1.38 12.44
N ALA A 71 -10.13 2.40 12.08
CA ALA A 71 -9.86 3.78 12.50
C ALA A 71 -9.92 3.92 14.03
N ALA A 72 -10.84 3.24 14.70
CA ALA A 72 -10.92 3.21 16.16
C ALA A 72 -9.70 2.53 16.79
N PHE A 73 -9.21 1.44 16.20
CA PHE A 73 -7.97 0.78 16.60
C PHE A 73 -6.77 1.73 16.47
N ALA A 74 -6.63 2.42 15.33
CA ALA A 74 -5.59 3.44 15.16
C ALA A 74 -5.64 4.52 16.25
N ARG A 75 -6.83 5.09 16.52
CA ARG A 75 -6.99 6.09 17.58
C ARG A 75 -6.65 5.54 18.96
N LYS A 76 -7.09 4.33 19.30
CA LYS A 76 -6.83 3.66 20.60
C LYS A 76 -5.33 3.55 20.87
N HIS A 77 -4.54 3.22 19.86
CA HIS A 77 -3.10 2.96 19.97
C HIS A 77 -2.22 4.12 19.50
N GLY A 78 -2.80 5.26 19.13
CA GLY A 78 -2.07 6.43 18.65
C GLY A 78 -1.33 6.19 17.32
N LEU A 79 -1.88 5.36 16.45
CA LEU A 79 -1.32 5.03 15.14
C LEU A 79 -1.84 6.01 14.09
N ALA A 80 -0.99 6.42 13.15
CA ALA A 80 -1.45 7.08 11.94
C ALA A 80 -2.24 6.08 11.06
N MET A 81 -3.06 6.59 10.14
CA MET A 81 -3.78 5.74 9.19
C MET A 81 -3.62 6.25 7.77
N ARG A 82 -3.27 5.34 6.85
CA ARG A 82 -3.33 5.57 5.41
C ARG A 82 -4.67 5.03 4.88
N GLY A 83 -5.35 5.81 4.05
CA GLY A 83 -6.54 5.38 3.35
C GLY A 83 -6.17 4.70 2.03
N HIS A 84 -6.65 3.48 1.83
CA HIS A 84 -6.39 2.67 0.64
C HIS A 84 -7.68 1.96 0.22
N THR A 85 -8.27 2.24 -0.94
CA THR A 85 -7.92 3.26 -1.96
C THR A 85 -9.21 3.78 -2.60
N LEU A 86 -9.20 5.02 -3.10
CA LEU A 86 -10.42 5.68 -3.61
C LEU A 86 -10.79 5.25 -5.03
N VAL A 87 -9.80 5.10 -5.91
CA VAL A 87 -10.00 4.75 -7.32
C VAL A 87 -9.07 3.62 -7.71
N TRP A 88 -9.65 2.48 -8.05
CA TRP A 88 -8.93 1.33 -8.54
C TRP A 88 -9.73 0.63 -9.64
N HIS A 89 -9.04 -0.10 -10.52
CA HIS A 89 -9.70 -0.89 -11.57
C HIS A 89 -10.25 -2.21 -11.04
N ASN A 90 -9.76 -2.66 -9.88
CA ASN A 90 -10.22 -3.84 -9.17
C ASN A 90 -11.10 -3.44 -7.97
N GLN A 91 -11.83 -4.40 -7.40
CA GLN A 91 -12.63 -4.26 -6.18
C GLN A 91 -13.50 -2.98 -6.15
N THR A 92 -14.12 -2.68 -7.29
CA THR A 92 -14.98 -1.51 -7.50
C THR A 92 -16.34 -1.98 -7.97
N SER A 93 -17.39 -1.55 -7.28
CA SER A 93 -18.75 -2.04 -7.49
C SER A 93 -19.30 -1.70 -8.88
N ASP A 94 -19.95 -2.67 -9.51
CA ASP A 94 -20.42 -2.54 -10.90
C ASP A 94 -21.44 -1.42 -11.11
N TRP A 95 -22.27 -1.10 -10.10
CA TRP A 95 -23.30 -0.05 -10.18
C TRP A 95 -22.71 1.31 -10.59
N LEU A 96 -21.43 1.53 -10.29
CA LEU A 96 -20.72 2.77 -10.58
C LEU A 96 -20.66 3.03 -12.09
N PHE A 97 -20.50 1.97 -12.88
CA PHE A 97 -20.21 2.04 -14.30
C PHE A 97 -21.44 1.83 -15.19
N THR A 98 -22.54 1.32 -14.62
CA THR A 98 -23.75 1.00 -15.39
C THR A 98 -25.00 1.71 -14.88
N ASP A 99 -25.97 1.87 -15.77
CA ASP A 99 -27.33 2.28 -15.43
C ASP A 99 -28.20 1.08 -15.04
N GLY A 100 -29.46 1.33 -14.69
CA GLY A 100 -30.43 0.28 -14.33
C GLY A 100 -30.75 -0.71 -15.46
N ALA A 101 -30.34 -0.43 -16.70
CA ALA A 101 -30.47 -1.34 -17.84
C ALA A 101 -29.17 -2.12 -18.13
N GLY A 102 -28.11 -1.93 -17.33
CA GLY A 102 -26.80 -2.57 -17.52
C GLY A 102 -25.96 -1.91 -18.62
N THR A 103 -26.35 -0.73 -19.11
CA THR A 103 -25.60 0.01 -20.13
C THR A 103 -24.56 0.91 -19.45
N ALA A 104 -23.40 1.10 -20.09
CA ALA A 104 -22.37 2.00 -19.56
C ALA A 104 -22.94 3.42 -19.37
N VAL A 105 -22.66 4.02 -18.22
CA VAL A 105 -23.09 5.39 -17.93
C VAL A 105 -22.31 6.43 -18.74
N SER A 106 -22.84 7.65 -18.81
CA SER A 106 -22.08 8.75 -19.38
C SER A 106 -20.87 9.10 -18.50
N LYS A 107 -19.87 9.72 -19.13
CA LYS A 107 -18.70 10.28 -18.47
C LYS A 107 -19.08 11.23 -17.32
N GLU A 108 -20.04 12.12 -17.56
CA GLU A 108 -20.50 13.10 -16.58
C GLU A 108 -21.10 12.41 -15.36
N LEU A 109 -21.89 11.35 -15.56
CA LEU A 109 -22.48 10.59 -14.47
C LEU A 109 -21.41 9.82 -13.70
N LEU A 110 -20.45 9.17 -14.37
CA LEU A 110 -19.35 8.47 -13.71
C LEU A 110 -18.51 9.44 -12.84
N LEU A 111 -18.14 10.60 -13.37
CA LEU A 111 -17.38 11.60 -12.63
C LEU A 111 -18.18 12.19 -11.45
N SER A 112 -19.50 12.36 -11.60
CA SER A 112 -20.37 12.77 -10.50
C SER A 112 -20.45 11.71 -9.39
N ARG A 113 -20.59 10.43 -9.75
CA ARG A 113 -20.60 9.32 -8.78
C ARG A 113 -19.24 9.18 -8.07
N LEU A 114 -18.14 9.32 -8.81
CA LEU A 114 -16.79 9.36 -8.26
C LEU A 114 -16.63 10.50 -7.25
N LYS A 115 -17.07 11.72 -7.60
CA LYS A 115 -17.02 12.86 -6.66
C LYS A 115 -17.82 12.58 -5.40
N SER A 116 -19.05 12.08 -5.53
CA SER A 116 -19.91 11.74 -4.38
C SER A 116 -19.24 10.71 -3.45
N HIS A 117 -18.64 9.67 -4.04
CA HIS A 117 -17.87 8.67 -3.28
C HIS A 117 -16.70 9.29 -2.52
N ILE A 118 -15.86 10.08 -3.21
CA ILE A 118 -14.69 10.72 -2.60
C ILE A 118 -15.11 11.71 -1.51
N ASP A 119 -16.08 12.58 -1.78
CA ASP A 119 -16.60 13.55 -0.80
C ASP A 119 -17.10 12.84 0.47
N THR A 120 -17.80 11.71 0.31
CA THR A 120 -18.35 10.95 1.43
C THR A 120 -17.26 10.23 2.24
N VAL A 121 -16.38 9.48 1.56
CA VAL A 121 -15.36 8.65 2.20
C VAL A 121 -14.26 9.51 2.81
N VAL A 122 -13.67 10.42 2.03
CA VAL A 122 -12.61 11.33 2.52
C VAL A 122 -13.19 12.27 3.58
N GLY A 123 -14.40 12.79 3.37
CA GLY A 123 -15.08 13.65 4.34
C GLY A 123 -15.33 12.97 5.69
N ARG A 124 -15.69 11.67 5.70
CA ARG A 124 -15.88 10.89 6.95
C ARG A 124 -14.59 10.80 7.78
N TYR A 125 -13.46 10.60 7.12
CA TYR A 125 -12.16 10.38 7.78
C TYR A 125 -11.26 11.63 7.80
N ARG A 126 -11.81 12.80 7.45
CA ARG A 126 -11.09 14.09 7.47
C ARG A 126 -10.41 14.31 8.81
N GLY A 127 -9.12 14.63 8.77
CA GLY A 127 -8.29 14.83 9.97
C GLY A 127 -7.93 13.57 10.76
N GLN A 128 -8.37 12.38 10.33
CA GLN A 128 -7.97 11.09 10.93
C GLN A 128 -7.01 10.31 10.03
N ILE A 129 -7.24 10.34 8.71
CA ILE A 129 -6.35 9.76 7.71
C ILE A 129 -5.36 10.82 7.25
N TYR A 130 -4.06 10.51 7.34
CA TYR A 130 -3.00 11.48 7.00
C TYR A 130 -2.63 11.45 5.51
N ALA A 131 -2.86 10.31 4.85
CA ALA A 131 -2.55 10.11 3.44
C ALA A 131 -3.57 9.19 2.78
N TRP A 132 -3.95 9.49 1.54
CA TRP A 132 -4.81 8.66 0.71
C TRP A 132 -4.06 8.17 -0.53
N ASP A 133 -4.14 6.87 -0.79
CA ASP A 133 -3.97 6.35 -2.14
C ASP A 133 -5.23 6.75 -2.92
N VAL A 134 -5.14 7.81 -3.72
CA VAL A 134 -6.29 8.36 -4.45
C VAL A 134 -6.55 7.53 -5.70
N VAL A 135 -5.49 7.20 -6.43
CA VAL A 135 -5.53 6.42 -7.66
C VAL A 135 -4.51 5.29 -7.55
N ASN A 136 -4.99 4.05 -7.73
CA ASN A 136 -4.19 2.85 -7.63
C ASN A 136 -4.03 2.17 -9.01
N GLU A 137 -2.80 1.81 -9.37
CA GLU A 137 -2.46 0.88 -10.45
C GLU A 137 -3.11 1.22 -11.82
N VAL A 138 -2.94 2.44 -12.30
CA VAL A 138 -3.48 2.84 -13.62
C VAL A 138 -2.50 2.64 -14.77
N ILE A 139 -1.22 2.40 -14.48
CA ILE A 139 -0.20 2.14 -15.51
C ILE A 139 -0.33 0.70 -16.04
N ALA A 140 -0.17 0.55 -17.35
CA ALA A 140 -0.12 -0.75 -18.01
C ALA A 140 1.20 -1.47 -17.69
N ASP A 141 1.10 -2.75 -17.31
CA ASP A 141 2.26 -3.55 -16.92
C ASP A 141 3.23 -3.84 -18.07
N GLU A 142 2.70 -3.97 -19.29
CA GLU A 142 3.46 -4.27 -20.50
C GLU A 142 3.04 -3.34 -21.65
N GLY A 143 3.64 -3.51 -22.83
CA GLY A 143 3.28 -2.76 -24.03
C GLY A 143 3.75 -1.31 -24.06
N GLN A 144 3.35 -0.60 -25.11
CA GLN A 144 3.70 0.82 -25.33
C GLN A 144 2.67 1.77 -24.70
N GLU A 145 1.50 1.23 -24.34
CA GLU A 145 0.39 1.93 -23.73
C GLU A 145 0.80 2.46 -22.36
N LEU A 146 0.50 3.73 -22.08
CA LEU A 146 0.78 4.32 -20.77
C LEU A 146 -0.17 3.77 -19.70
N LEU A 147 -1.47 3.80 -20.00
CA LEU A 147 -2.53 3.43 -19.06
C LEU A 147 -3.11 2.05 -19.40
N ARG A 148 -3.47 1.28 -18.38
CA ARG A 148 -4.17 0.01 -18.55
C ARG A 148 -5.62 0.22 -18.96
N SER A 149 -6.21 -0.74 -19.67
CA SER A 149 -7.65 -0.75 -19.93
C SER A 149 -8.42 -0.89 -18.63
N SER A 150 -9.47 -0.10 -18.46
CA SER A 150 -10.37 -0.16 -17.32
C SER A 150 -11.69 0.54 -17.67
N LYS A 151 -12.77 0.17 -16.98
CA LYS A 151 -14.07 0.86 -17.14
C LYS A 151 -13.95 2.37 -16.87
N TRP A 152 -13.06 2.77 -15.96
CA TRP A 152 -12.71 4.17 -15.71
C TRP A 152 -12.17 4.87 -16.97
N LEU A 153 -11.13 4.30 -17.58
CA LEU A 153 -10.50 4.85 -18.77
C LEU A 153 -11.44 4.82 -19.98
N GLU A 154 -12.19 3.74 -20.16
CA GLU A 154 -13.12 3.54 -21.28
C GLU A 154 -14.27 4.54 -21.26
N ILE A 155 -14.84 4.84 -20.08
CA ILE A 155 -16.01 5.73 -19.95
C ILE A 155 -15.58 7.20 -19.83
N ALA A 156 -14.61 7.51 -18.98
CA ALA A 156 -14.27 8.89 -18.64
C ALA A 156 -13.02 9.43 -19.36
N GLY A 157 -12.20 8.55 -19.95
CA GLY A 157 -10.88 8.94 -20.47
C GLY A 157 -9.88 9.27 -19.34
N PRO A 158 -8.61 9.58 -19.66
CA PRO A 158 -7.53 9.71 -18.67
C PRO A 158 -7.74 10.81 -17.62
N GLU A 159 -8.64 11.75 -17.87
CA GLU A 159 -8.94 12.86 -16.95
C GLU A 159 -9.58 12.43 -15.64
N PHE A 160 -10.15 11.20 -15.54
CA PHE A 160 -10.67 10.71 -14.26
C PHE A 160 -9.59 10.72 -13.17
N ILE A 161 -8.31 10.54 -13.56
CA ILE A 161 -7.17 10.55 -12.66
C ILE A 161 -7.02 11.94 -12.03
N ALA A 162 -6.93 12.99 -12.86
CA ALA A 162 -6.82 14.36 -12.37
C ALA A 162 -8.04 14.75 -11.52
N ARG A 163 -9.24 14.41 -11.98
CA ARG A 163 -10.48 14.66 -11.23
C ARG A 163 -10.52 14.01 -9.86
N ALA A 164 -10.05 12.76 -9.74
CA ALA A 164 -10.00 12.07 -8.45
C ALA A 164 -9.12 12.82 -7.43
N PHE A 165 -7.95 13.31 -7.86
CA PHE A 165 -7.07 14.11 -7.00
C PHE A 165 -7.68 15.46 -6.64
N GLU A 166 -8.29 16.17 -7.60
CA GLU A 166 -9.01 17.43 -7.33
C GLU A 166 -10.11 17.24 -6.29
N TYR A 167 -10.96 16.22 -6.47
CA TYR A 167 -12.05 15.92 -5.53
C TYR A 167 -11.52 15.52 -4.15
N ALA A 168 -10.46 14.72 -4.08
CA ALA A 168 -9.87 14.32 -2.81
C ALA A 168 -9.27 15.54 -2.07
N HIS A 169 -8.64 16.46 -2.79
CA HIS A 169 -8.10 17.69 -2.21
C HIS A 169 -9.20 18.65 -1.74
N GLU A 170 -10.31 18.78 -2.49
CA GLU A 170 -11.49 19.52 -2.03
C GLU A 170 -12.09 18.90 -0.76
N ALA A 171 -12.13 17.57 -0.69
CA ALA A 171 -12.71 16.81 0.42
C ALA A 171 -11.82 16.75 1.67
N ASP A 172 -10.50 16.88 1.56
CA ASP A 172 -9.60 17.16 2.69
C ASP A 172 -8.29 17.82 2.19
N PRO A 173 -8.19 19.16 2.25
CA PRO A 173 -6.99 19.86 1.81
C PRO A 173 -5.73 19.57 2.65
N GLN A 174 -5.87 18.94 3.83
CA GLN A 174 -4.75 18.62 4.72
C GLN A 174 -4.20 17.20 4.50
N ALA A 175 -4.97 16.33 3.85
CA ALA A 175 -4.51 14.97 3.56
C ALA A 175 -3.47 14.98 2.43
N LEU A 176 -2.42 14.17 2.59
CA LEU A 176 -1.46 13.94 1.51
C LEU A 176 -2.06 12.97 0.49
N LEU A 177 -1.96 13.30 -0.78
CA LEU A 177 -2.60 12.56 -1.87
C LEU A 177 -1.55 11.84 -2.71
N PHE A 178 -1.71 10.52 -2.82
CA PHE A 178 -0.74 9.62 -3.44
C PHE A 178 -1.31 8.93 -4.68
N TYR A 179 -0.44 8.78 -5.69
CA TYR A 179 -0.57 7.74 -6.71
C TYR A 179 0.17 6.48 -6.21
N ASN A 180 -0.46 5.31 -6.24
CA ASN A 180 0.12 4.06 -5.72
C ASN A 180 0.16 2.97 -6.81
N ASP A 181 1.26 2.19 -6.90
CA ASP A 181 1.41 1.14 -7.91
C ASP A 181 2.49 0.10 -7.53
N TYR A 182 2.36 -1.13 -8.06
CA TYR A 182 3.38 -2.20 -7.99
C TYR A 182 4.30 -2.18 -9.20
N ASN A 183 5.37 -2.99 -9.15
CA ASN A 183 6.41 -3.07 -10.19
C ASN A 183 7.02 -1.69 -10.49
N GLU A 184 6.89 -0.76 -9.56
CA GLU A 184 7.20 0.65 -9.69
C GLU A 184 8.70 0.90 -9.83
N SER A 185 9.51 -0.09 -9.45
CA SER A 185 10.97 -0.07 -9.58
C SER A 185 11.45 -0.66 -10.90
N HIS A 186 10.61 -1.41 -11.64
CA HIS A 186 11.00 -1.94 -12.96
C HIS A 186 11.15 -0.81 -13.97
N PRO A 187 12.27 -0.73 -14.73
CA PRO A 187 12.59 0.45 -15.54
C PRO A 187 11.49 0.92 -16.50
N GLN A 188 10.80 -0.01 -17.17
CA GLN A 188 9.72 0.34 -18.11
C GLN A 188 8.51 0.95 -17.39
N LYS A 189 8.03 0.29 -16.33
CA LYS A 189 6.87 0.78 -15.57
C LYS A 189 7.21 2.05 -14.78
N ARG A 190 8.43 2.13 -14.25
CA ARG A 190 8.97 3.35 -13.61
C ARG A 190 8.90 4.57 -14.52
N ASP A 191 9.33 4.42 -15.76
CA ASP A 191 9.36 5.52 -16.73
C ASP A 191 7.94 5.95 -17.15
N LYS A 192 7.00 5.01 -17.22
CA LYS A 192 5.57 5.27 -17.42
C LYS A 192 4.96 6.03 -16.24
N ILE A 193 5.19 5.57 -15.00
CA ILE A 193 4.73 6.26 -13.78
C ILE A 193 5.27 7.69 -13.74
N TYR A 194 6.57 7.88 -13.98
CA TYR A 194 7.18 9.21 -14.02
C TYR A 194 6.54 10.12 -15.06
N THR A 195 6.26 9.59 -16.26
CA THR A 195 5.61 10.35 -17.34
C THR A 195 4.21 10.82 -16.95
N LEU A 196 3.41 9.94 -16.34
CA LEU A 196 2.09 10.28 -15.83
C LEU A 196 2.17 11.33 -14.72
N MET A 197 3.02 11.12 -13.71
CA MET A 197 3.15 12.03 -12.57
C MET A 197 3.62 13.42 -13.00
N LYS A 198 4.64 13.49 -13.88
CA LYS A 198 5.10 14.76 -14.45
C LYS A 198 3.96 15.48 -15.17
N SER A 199 3.19 14.76 -16.00
CA SER A 199 2.08 15.36 -16.75
C SER A 199 0.99 15.92 -15.83
N LEU A 200 0.65 15.24 -14.74
CA LEU A 200 -0.36 15.71 -13.78
C LEU A 200 0.14 16.91 -12.98
N LEU A 201 1.42 16.90 -12.57
CA LEU A 201 2.04 18.04 -11.88
C LEU A 201 2.13 19.27 -12.78
N ASP A 202 2.49 19.12 -14.06
CA ASP A 202 2.51 20.21 -15.05
C ASP A 202 1.11 20.83 -15.26
N GLN A 203 0.04 20.06 -15.01
CA GLN A 203 -1.35 20.51 -15.06
C GLN A 203 -1.84 21.15 -13.75
N GLY A 204 -1.01 21.15 -12.70
CA GLY A 204 -1.36 21.70 -11.38
C GLY A 204 -2.26 20.78 -10.54
N VAL A 205 -2.32 19.48 -10.85
CA VAL A 205 -3.10 18.50 -10.08
C VAL A 205 -2.49 18.35 -8.68
N PRO A 206 -3.28 18.33 -7.60
CA PRO A 206 -2.78 18.31 -6.22
C PRO A 206 -2.26 16.93 -5.80
N ILE A 207 -1.09 16.54 -6.33
CA ILE A 207 -0.41 15.28 -6.02
C ILE A 207 0.77 15.59 -5.10
N HIS A 208 0.84 14.86 -3.98
CA HIS A 208 1.84 15.10 -2.94
C HIS A 208 2.91 14.00 -2.91
N GLY A 209 2.61 12.81 -3.42
CA GLY A 209 3.58 11.73 -3.43
C GLY A 209 3.27 10.54 -4.33
N VAL A 210 4.25 9.64 -4.41
CA VAL A 210 4.14 8.33 -5.05
C VAL A 210 4.30 7.24 -3.99
N GLY A 211 3.34 6.33 -3.96
CA GLY A 211 3.36 5.10 -3.19
C GLY A 211 4.02 4.00 -4.03
N LEU A 212 5.08 3.42 -3.47
CA LEU A 212 5.77 2.28 -4.04
C LEU A 212 5.28 1.03 -3.30
N GLN A 213 4.45 0.20 -3.93
CA GLN A 213 3.89 -0.98 -3.25
C GLN A 213 5.01 -1.87 -2.70
N ALA A 214 6.07 -2.08 -3.48
CA ALA A 214 7.22 -2.85 -3.04
C ALA A 214 6.88 -4.32 -2.70
N HIS A 215 5.92 -4.90 -3.42
CA HIS A 215 5.72 -6.35 -3.48
C HIS A 215 6.89 -7.01 -4.20
N TRP A 216 7.90 -7.42 -3.44
CA TRP A 216 9.18 -7.88 -3.97
C TRP A 216 9.46 -9.33 -3.56
N ASN A 217 10.55 -9.87 -4.07
CA ASN A 217 11.08 -11.16 -3.63
C ASN A 217 12.55 -11.02 -3.23
N LEU A 218 13.18 -12.14 -2.87
CA LEU A 218 14.57 -12.16 -2.42
C LEU A 218 15.58 -11.65 -3.47
N TYR A 219 15.18 -11.64 -4.74
CA TYR A 219 16.10 -11.46 -5.87
C TYR A 219 15.81 -10.24 -6.73
N ASP A 220 14.56 -9.75 -6.72
CA ASP A 220 14.08 -8.74 -7.65
C ASP A 220 13.11 -7.79 -6.95
N PRO A 221 13.14 -6.47 -7.26
CA PRO A 221 14.05 -5.77 -8.17
C PRO A 221 15.49 -5.64 -7.65
N GLY A 222 16.46 -5.29 -8.49
CA GLY A 222 17.81 -4.96 -8.03
C GLY A 222 17.84 -3.71 -7.13
N LEU A 223 18.82 -3.57 -6.23
CA LEU A 223 18.96 -2.35 -5.41
C LEU A 223 19.17 -1.10 -6.28
N ASP A 224 19.85 -1.24 -7.42
CA ASP A 224 20.05 -0.14 -8.36
C ASP A 224 18.75 0.30 -9.03
N ASP A 225 17.83 -0.63 -9.30
CA ASP A 225 16.50 -0.31 -9.85
C ASP A 225 15.64 0.41 -8.81
N ILE A 226 15.66 -0.05 -7.54
CA ILE A 226 14.99 0.62 -6.42
C ILE A 226 15.56 2.05 -6.25
N ARG A 227 16.90 2.19 -6.25
CA ARG A 227 17.58 3.49 -6.16
C ARG A 227 17.16 4.42 -7.29
N ALA A 228 17.20 3.94 -8.53
CA ALA A 228 16.84 4.72 -9.70
C ALA A 228 15.36 5.13 -9.69
N ALA A 229 14.46 4.30 -9.18
CA ALA A 229 13.05 4.65 -8.99
C ALA A 229 12.87 5.76 -7.95
N ILE A 230 13.49 5.62 -6.78
CA ILE A 230 13.46 6.63 -5.71
C ILE A 230 13.95 7.98 -6.25
N GLU A 231 15.13 8.02 -6.88
CA GLU A 231 15.70 9.26 -7.40
C GLU A 231 14.84 9.88 -8.49
N LYS A 232 14.28 9.06 -9.38
CA LYS A 232 13.46 9.54 -10.49
C LYS A 232 12.16 10.16 -9.99
N TYR A 233 11.45 9.53 -9.06
CA TYR A 233 10.21 10.10 -8.51
C TYR A 233 10.49 11.32 -7.62
N ALA A 234 11.54 11.26 -6.79
CA ALA A 234 11.96 12.40 -5.97
C ALA A 234 12.36 13.62 -6.81
N SER A 235 12.88 13.43 -8.03
CA SER A 235 13.22 14.54 -8.94
C SER A 235 12.01 15.42 -9.34
N LEU A 236 10.78 14.91 -9.17
CA LEU A 236 9.54 15.68 -9.37
C LEU A 236 9.14 16.54 -8.17
N GLY A 237 9.92 16.51 -7.07
CA GLY A 237 9.58 17.17 -5.81
C GLY A 237 8.52 16.42 -4.99
N LEU A 238 8.20 15.19 -5.38
CA LEU A 238 7.22 14.33 -4.70
C LEU A 238 7.83 13.62 -3.50
N GLN A 239 7.04 13.47 -2.44
CA GLN A 239 7.36 12.61 -1.31
C GLN A 239 7.10 11.14 -1.67
N LEU A 240 7.86 10.22 -1.10
CA LEU A 240 7.75 8.78 -1.36
C LEU A 240 7.33 8.02 -0.11
N GLN A 241 6.54 6.97 -0.32
CA GLN A 241 6.20 6.00 0.72
C GLN A 241 6.31 4.60 0.15
N LEU A 242 6.95 3.68 0.87
CA LEU A 242 6.72 2.27 0.63
C LEU A 242 5.39 1.90 1.28
N THR A 243 4.48 1.31 0.52
CA THR A 243 3.07 1.20 0.93
C THR A 243 2.65 -0.22 1.24
N GLU A 244 3.28 -1.23 0.64
CA GLU A 244 2.83 -2.63 0.68
C GLU A 244 4.00 -3.62 0.74
N LEU A 245 5.08 -3.26 1.44
CA LEU A 245 6.33 -4.02 1.43
C LEU A 245 6.13 -5.45 1.94
N ASP A 246 6.49 -6.41 1.09
CA ASP A 246 6.71 -7.80 1.45
C ASP A 246 7.87 -8.38 0.64
N LEU A 247 8.59 -9.33 1.23
CA LEU A 247 9.69 -10.05 0.56
C LEU A 247 9.36 -11.53 0.46
N SER A 248 8.64 -11.91 -0.60
CA SER A 248 8.31 -13.30 -0.89
C SER A 248 9.57 -14.19 -0.92
N LEU A 249 9.51 -15.36 -0.29
CA LEU A 249 10.57 -16.37 -0.40
C LEU A 249 10.62 -17.03 -1.79
N PHE A 250 9.57 -16.85 -2.59
CA PHE A 250 9.44 -17.40 -3.93
C PHE A 250 9.54 -16.30 -4.97
N ARG A 251 10.18 -16.59 -6.11
CA ARG A 251 10.02 -15.79 -7.32
C ARG A 251 8.57 -15.83 -7.79
N PHE A 252 8.15 -14.82 -8.54
CA PHE A 252 6.77 -14.73 -9.04
C PHE A 252 6.38 -15.91 -9.94
N ASP A 253 7.30 -16.37 -10.78
CA ASP A 253 7.13 -17.51 -11.69
C ASP A 253 7.31 -18.87 -11.02
N ASP A 254 7.88 -18.93 -9.82
CA ASP A 254 8.01 -20.16 -9.04
C ASP A 254 6.64 -20.59 -8.50
N LYS A 255 6.14 -21.73 -9.01
CA LYS A 255 4.85 -22.33 -8.65
C LYS A 255 4.99 -23.58 -7.76
N ARG A 256 6.17 -23.84 -7.18
CA ARG A 256 6.38 -24.98 -6.27
C ARG A 256 5.44 -24.91 -5.06
N THR A 257 5.09 -26.05 -4.48
CA THR A 257 4.18 -26.19 -3.32
C THR A 257 4.68 -27.19 -2.28
N ASP A 258 5.93 -27.62 -2.40
CA ASP A 258 6.55 -28.70 -1.63
C ASP A 258 7.14 -28.25 -0.28
N LEU A 259 7.32 -26.95 -0.06
CA LEU A 259 7.86 -26.41 1.19
C LEU A 259 6.77 -26.31 2.26
N ALA A 260 6.93 -27.08 3.34
CA ALA A 260 6.07 -27.02 4.52
C ALA A 260 6.55 -25.99 5.57
N SER A 261 7.81 -25.57 5.49
CA SER A 261 8.46 -24.60 6.39
C SER A 261 9.55 -23.86 5.61
N PRO A 262 9.92 -22.62 6.01
CA PRO A 262 10.93 -21.86 5.29
C PRO A 262 12.31 -22.48 5.53
N PRO A 263 13.07 -22.84 4.48
CA PRO A 263 14.44 -23.32 4.62
C PRO A 263 15.33 -22.26 5.31
N PRO A 264 16.22 -22.62 6.25
CA PRO A 264 17.09 -21.67 6.95
C PRO A 264 17.90 -20.77 6.01
N GLU A 265 18.36 -21.29 4.88
CA GLU A 265 19.10 -20.54 3.87
C GLU A 265 18.27 -19.45 3.19
N LEU A 266 16.96 -19.67 3.02
CA LEU A 266 16.06 -18.64 2.48
C LEU A 266 15.74 -17.57 3.53
N LEU A 267 15.67 -17.94 4.81
CA LEU A 267 15.51 -16.98 5.91
C LEU A 267 16.74 -16.07 6.07
N GLU A 268 17.95 -16.61 5.90
CA GLU A 268 19.17 -15.78 5.92
C GLU A 268 19.21 -14.85 4.71
N LEU A 269 18.90 -15.35 3.51
CA LEU A 269 18.84 -14.52 2.31
C LEU A 269 17.78 -13.42 2.43
N GLN A 270 16.63 -13.72 3.03
CA GLN A 270 15.60 -12.72 3.35
C GLN A 270 16.12 -11.68 4.33
N ALA A 271 16.89 -12.09 5.34
CA ALA A 271 17.46 -11.18 6.31
C ALA A 271 18.49 -10.22 5.70
N GLU A 272 19.38 -10.74 4.83
CA GLU A 272 20.31 -9.93 4.05
C GLU A 272 19.58 -8.95 3.12
N ARG A 273 18.50 -9.43 2.48
CA ARG A 273 17.70 -8.60 1.57
C ARG A 273 16.99 -7.46 2.33
N TYR A 274 16.39 -7.73 3.48
CA TYR A 274 15.80 -6.68 4.31
C TYR A 274 16.84 -5.67 4.79
N ASP A 275 18.01 -6.12 5.27
CA ASP A 275 19.11 -5.22 5.68
C ASP A 275 19.52 -4.28 4.53
N ALA A 276 19.75 -4.85 3.34
CA ALA A 276 20.18 -4.08 2.19
C ALA A 276 19.13 -3.07 1.72
N VAL A 277 17.86 -3.47 1.69
CA VAL A 277 16.74 -2.56 1.36
C VAL A 277 16.65 -1.45 2.41
N PHE A 278 16.59 -1.75 3.71
CA PHE A 278 16.41 -0.72 4.73
C PHE A 278 17.61 0.24 4.85
N ARG A 279 18.84 -0.23 4.60
CA ARG A 279 20.00 0.67 4.46
C ARG A 279 19.80 1.65 3.31
N LEU A 280 19.38 1.17 2.14
CA LEU A 280 19.06 2.02 0.99
C LEU A 280 17.96 3.02 1.34
N LEU A 281 16.85 2.59 1.94
CA LEU A 281 15.75 3.50 2.31
C LEU A 281 16.21 4.59 3.29
N ARG A 282 17.10 4.25 4.23
CA ARG A 282 17.69 5.22 5.18
C ARG A 282 18.62 6.24 4.51
N GLU A 283 19.30 5.88 3.42
CA GLU A 283 20.04 6.83 2.58
C GLU A 283 19.12 7.89 1.94
N TYR A 284 17.85 7.55 1.72
CA TYR A 284 16.82 8.41 1.13
C TYR A 284 15.75 8.89 2.12
N ARG A 285 16.02 8.85 3.43
CA ARG A 285 15.07 9.26 4.49
C ARG A 285 14.53 10.70 4.36
N GLN A 286 15.24 11.57 3.63
CA GLN A 286 14.79 12.93 3.34
C GLN A 286 13.63 13.02 2.34
N VAL A 287 13.41 11.98 1.52
CA VAL A 287 12.30 11.90 0.57
C VAL A 287 11.31 10.76 0.88
N ILE A 288 11.72 9.77 1.67
CA ILE A 288 10.87 8.67 2.11
C ILE A 288 10.31 8.98 3.49
N SER A 289 8.98 9.06 3.61
CA SER A 289 8.32 9.41 4.88
C SER A 289 7.71 8.23 5.63
N SER A 290 7.49 7.10 4.94
CA SER A 290 6.81 5.92 5.50
C SER A 290 7.26 4.65 4.78
N VAL A 291 7.39 3.56 5.54
CA VAL A 291 7.54 2.20 5.06
C VAL A 291 6.47 1.34 5.73
N THR A 292 5.50 0.89 4.94
CA THR A 292 4.39 0.05 5.38
C THR A 292 4.58 -1.35 4.81
N PHE A 293 4.47 -2.36 5.67
CA PHE A 293 4.46 -3.76 5.29
C PHE A 293 3.02 -4.19 4.94
N TRP A 294 2.84 -5.09 3.97
CA TRP A 294 1.50 -5.60 3.63
C TRP A 294 0.97 -6.71 4.55
N GLY A 295 1.26 -6.55 5.85
CA GLY A 295 0.95 -7.45 6.95
C GLY A 295 1.94 -7.23 8.09
N ALA A 296 1.67 -7.82 9.25
CA ALA A 296 2.53 -7.67 10.43
C ALA A 296 3.38 -8.91 10.74
N ALA A 297 2.89 -10.11 10.45
CA ALA A 297 3.55 -11.37 10.77
C ALA A 297 3.11 -12.49 9.82
N ASP A 298 3.93 -13.54 9.74
CA ASP A 298 3.74 -14.63 8.78
C ASP A 298 2.53 -15.51 9.06
N ASP A 299 1.79 -15.34 10.16
CA ASP A 299 0.51 -16.05 10.40
C ASP A 299 -0.64 -15.53 9.52
N TYR A 300 -0.47 -14.39 8.84
CA TYR A 300 -1.43 -13.86 7.88
C TYR A 300 -0.73 -13.09 6.75
N THR A 301 -0.88 -13.56 5.51
CA THR A 301 -0.44 -12.84 4.31
C THR A 301 -1.27 -13.23 3.08
N TRP A 302 -1.55 -12.26 2.21
CA TRP A 302 -2.18 -12.50 0.91
C TRP A 302 -1.37 -13.46 0.02
N LEU A 303 -0.04 -13.49 0.20
CA LEU A 303 0.88 -14.35 -0.53
C LEU A 303 0.69 -15.85 -0.24
N ASP A 304 -0.10 -16.20 0.79
CA ASP A 304 -0.51 -17.59 1.03
C ASP A 304 -1.50 -18.09 -0.04
N ASN A 305 -2.11 -17.16 -0.78
CA ASN A 305 -3.11 -17.46 -1.81
C ASN A 305 -2.79 -16.89 -3.19
N PHE A 306 -1.71 -16.11 -3.31
CA PHE A 306 -1.27 -15.55 -4.57
C PHE A 306 0.26 -15.63 -4.72
N PRO A 307 0.80 -15.99 -5.90
CA PRO A 307 0.09 -16.42 -7.10
C PRO A 307 -0.29 -17.90 -7.08
N VAL A 308 0.03 -18.63 -5.99
CA VAL A 308 -0.29 -20.05 -5.83
C VAL A 308 -1.27 -20.21 -4.67
N ARG A 309 -2.51 -20.57 -4.99
CA ARG A 309 -3.57 -20.70 -4.00
C ARG A 309 -3.24 -21.78 -2.96
N GLY A 310 -3.26 -21.42 -1.67
CA GLY A 310 -3.03 -22.33 -0.55
C GLY A 310 -1.57 -22.68 -0.29
N ARG A 311 -0.61 -21.97 -0.90
CA ARG A 311 0.83 -22.16 -0.64
C ARG A 311 1.30 -21.17 0.41
N LYS A 312 1.73 -21.65 1.58
CA LYS A 312 2.33 -20.81 2.62
C LYS A 312 3.53 -20.01 2.10
N ASN A 313 3.58 -18.73 2.45
CA ASN A 313 4.73 -17.85 2.30
C ASN A 313 5.12 -17.26 3.67
N TRP A 314 6.33 -16.71 3.77
CA TRP A 314 6.91 -16.16 5.00
C TRP A 314 7.58 -14.81 4.75
N PRO A 315 6.84 -13.77 4.30
CA PRO A 315 7.44 -12.56 3.76
C PRO A 315 7.89 -11.52 4.80
N PHE A 316 7.47 -11.62 6.06
CA PHE A 316 7.59 -10.52 7.03
C PHE A 316 8.74 -10.67 8.00
N LEU A 317 8.85 -9.74 8.96
CA LEU A 317 9.90 -9.70 9.98
C LEU A 317 9.60 -10.59 11.20
N PHE A 318 8.35 -11.05 11.34
CA PHE A 318 7.88 -11.83 12.48
C PHE A 318 7.27 -13.15 11.99
N ASP A 319 7.54 -14.24 12.72
CA ASP A 319 7.05 -15.58 12.41
C ASP A 319 5.56 -15.74 12.76
N GLU A 320 5.00 -16.93 12.49
CA GLU A 320 3.60 -17.27 12.77
C GLU A 320 3.27 -17.32 14.28
N GLN A 321 4.27 -17.17 15.16
CA GLN A 321 4.11 -17.05 16.61
C GLN A 321 4.47 -15.63 17.10
N HIS A 322 4.56 -14.67 16.18
CA HIS A 322 4.88 -13.26 16.40
C HIS A 322 6.26 -13.03 17.00
N ARG A 323 7.19 -13.98 16.83
CA ARG A 323 8.57 -13.84 17.28
C ARG A 323 9.44 -13.24 16.17
N PRO A 324 10.47 -12.45 16.52
CA PRO A 324 11.45 -11.95 15.56
C PRO A 324 12.07 -13.04 14.69
N LYS A 325 12.11 -12.82 13.38
CA LYS A 325 12.90 -13.61 12.42
C LYS A 325 14.32 -13.03 12.30
N PRO A 326 15.29 -13.76 11.71
CA PRO A 326 16.62 -13.23 11.41
C PRO A 326 16.61 -11.86 10.71
N ALA A 327 15.61 -11.63 9.85
CA ALA A 327 15.39 -10.33 9.21
C ALA A 327 15.14 -9.18 10.20
N PHE A 328 14.32 -9.40 11.24
CA PHE A 328 14.13 -8.39 12.29
C PHE A 328 15.44 -8.11 13.03
N GLU A 329 16.20 -9.15 13.39
CA GLU A 329 17.46 -9.00 14.13
C GLU A 329 18.49 -8.18 13.35
N ARG A 330 18.55 -8.36 12.01
CA ARG A 330 19.39 -7.52 11.14
C ARG A 330 18.97 -6.05 11.19
N LEU A 331 17.66 -5.77 11.12
CA LEU A 331 17.16 -4.39 11.22
C LEU A 331 17.37 -3.79 12.62
N ALA A 332 17.22 -4.59 13.68
CA ALA A 332 17.50 -4.17 15.04
C ALA A 332 18.96 -3.75 15.22
N ALA A 333 19.91 -4.43 14.54
CA ALA A 333 21.32 -4.04 14.54
C ALA A 333 21.62 -2.73 13.78
N LEU A 334 20.64 -2.17 13.04
CA LEU A 334 20.75 -0.84 12.45
C LEU A 334 20.47 0.28 13.46
N SER A 335 20.06 -0.03 14.70
CA SER A 335 19.97 0.98 15.76
C SER A 335 21.38 1.40 16.19
N GLY A 336 21.84 2.55 15.69
CA GLY A 336 23.18 3.09 15.94
C GLY A 336 23.28 4.53 15.48
#